data_AF-A0A1H9EY06-F1
#
_entry.id   AF-A0A1H9EY06-F1
#
_cell.length_a   1.000
_cell.length_b   1.000
_cell.length_c   1.000
_cell.angle_alpha   90.00
_cell.angle_beta   90.00
_cell.angle_gamma   90.00
#
_symmetry.space_group_name_H-M   'P 1'
#
loop_
_entity.id
_entity.type
_entity.pdbx_description
1 polymer ?
#
loop_
_entity_poly.entity_id
_entity_poly.type
_entity_poly.pdbx_seq_one_letter_code
_entity_poly.pdbx_strand_id
1 'polypeptide(L)' 'MLNIIVSPGTWNRYGKIAKRSAALLVRGILERDSGSINLIADRLDQLTFGPAGSTA' A
#
# COMPACT_ATOMS: atom_id res chain seq x y z
N MET A 1 -0.60 14.40 2.51
CA MET A 1 -1.36 13.24 2.02
C MET A 1 -0.52 12.54 0.95
N LEU A 2 -0.58 11.21 0.85
CA LEU A 2 0.20 10.42 -0.11
C LEU A 2 -0.77 9.72 -1.06
N ASN A 3 -0.59 9.89 -2.36
CA ASN A 3 -1.34 9.11 -3.34
C ASN A 3 -0.58 7.82 -3.63
N ILE A 4 -1.30 6.71 -3.78
CA ILE A 4 -0.72 5.42 -4.18
C ILE A 4 -1.27 5.08 -5.55
N ILE A 5 -0.40 5.04 -6.56
CA ILE A 5 -0.78 4.74 -7.93
C ILE A 5 -0.46 3.27 -8.19
N VAL A 6 -1.47 2.49 -8.56
CA VAL A 6 -1.34 1.06 -8.82
C VAL A 6 -1.61 0.82 -10.31
N SER A 7 -0.60 0.34 -11.04
CA SER A 7 -0.77 0.01 -12.46
C SER A 7 -1.80 -1.11 -12.65
N PRO A 8 -2.47 -1.21 -13.82
CA PRO A 8 -3.40 -2.31 -14.10
C PRO A 8 -2.78 -3.70 -13.91
N GLY A 9 -1.50 -3.88 -14.27
CA GLY A 9 -0.77 -5.14 -14.07
C GLY A 9 -0.56 -5.47 -12.59
N THR A 10 -0.13 -4.48 -11.79
CA THR A 10 0.02 -4.62 -10.34
C THR A 10 -1.34 -4.92 -9.70
N TRP A 11 -2.40 -4.24 -10.13
CA TRP A 11 -3.76 -4.45 -9.63
C TRP A 11 -4.31 -5.83 -9.98
N ASN A 12 -4.09 -6.32 -11.21
CA ASN A 12 -4.49 -7.66 -11.60
C ASN A 12 -3.80 -8.73 -10.74
N ARG A 13 -2.53 -8.51 -10.37
CA ARG A 13 -1.75 -9.45 -9.55
C ARG A 13 -2.11 -9.39 -8.06
N TYR A 14 -2.25 -8.20 -7.48
CA TYR A 14 -2.36 -8.03 -6.02
C TYR A 14 -3.72 -7.48 -5.56
N GLY A 15 -4.63 -7.13 -6.46
CA GLY A 15 -5.89 -6.45 -6.14
C GLY A 15 -6.81 -7.25 -5.21
N LYS A 16 -6.71 -8.58 -5.19
CA LYS A 16 -7.45 -9.40 -4.21
C LYS A 16 -6.96 -9.17 -2.79
N ILE A 17 -5.65 -9.06 -2.58
CA ILE A 17 -5.03 -8.74 -1.28
C ILE A 17 -5.44 -7.31 -0.91
N ALA A 18 -5.23 -6.36 -1.82
CA ALA A 18 -5.56 -4.95 -1.61
C ALA A 18 -7.00 -4.72 -1.13
N LYS A 19 -7.97 -5.45 -1.70
CA LYS A 19 -9.39 -5.31 -1.36
C LYS A 19 -9.82 -6.03 -0.08
N ARG A 20 -9.05 -6.99 0.42
CA ARG A 20 -9.46 -7.86 1.53
C ARG A 20 -8.68 -7.63 2.82
N SER A 21 -7.52 -6.98 2.74
CA SER A 21 -6.69 -6.72 3.90
C SER A 21 -7.12 -5.45 4.62
N ALA A 22 -7.13 -5.49 5.96
CA ALA A 22 -7.41 -4.33 6.80
C ALA A 22 -6.30 -3.26 6.70
N ALA A 23 -5.07 -3.69 6.40
CA ALA A 23 -3.92 -2.83 6.18
C ALA A 23 -2.99 -3.45 5.14
N LEU A 24 -2.21 -2.61 4.46
CA LEU A 24 -1.30 -3.01 3.39
C LEU A 24 0.13 -2.55 3.66
N LEU A 25 1.08 -3.44 3.36
CA LEU A 25 2.46 -3.08 3.11
C LEU A 25 2.58 -2.74 1.62
N VAL A 26 2.95 -1.49 1.32
CA VAL A 26 3.04 -0.99 -0.05
C VAL A 26 4.50 -0.66 -0.37
N ARG A 27 5.04 -1.27 -1.43
CA ARG A 27 6.38 -0.97 -1.96
C ARG A 27 6.25 -0.28 -3.31
N GLY A 28 7.09 0.73 -3.52
CA GLY A 28 7.12 1.47 -4.76
C GLY A 28 8.16 2.58 -4.78
N ILE A 29 8.11 3.38 -5.83
CA ILE A 29 8.97 4.54 -6.03
C ILE A 29 8.19 5.81 -5.66
N LEU A 30 8.83 6.71 -4.91
CA LEU A 30 8.25 8.02 -4.62
C LEU A 30 8.52 8.99 -5.76
N GLU A 31 7.46 9.64 -6.22
CA GLU A 31 7.50 10.74 -7.15
C GLU A 31 6.95 11.98 -6.47
N ARG A 32 7.66 13.09 -6.60
CA ARG A 32 7.25 14.39 -6.06
C ARG A 32 6.96 15.32 -7.21
N ASP A 33 5.74 15.85 -7.23
CA ASP A 33 5.32 16.81 -8.23
C ASP A 33 4.49 17.91 -7.58
N SER A 34 4.92 19.16 -7.76
CA SER A 34 4.13 20.39 -7.59
C SER A 34 3.14 20.41 -6.40
N GLY A 35 3.55 19.90 -5.24
CA GLY A 35 2.77 19.90 -4.00
C GLY A 35 2.13 18.57 -3.60
N SER A 36 2.18 17.55 -4.45
CA SER A 36 1.77 16.18 -4.15
C SER A 36 2.97 15.23 -4.08
N ILE A 37 2.81 14.20 -3.25
CA ILE A 37 3.72 13.05 -3.24
C ILE A 37 2.89 11.85 -3.71
N ASN A 38 3.38 11.17 -4.73
CA ASN A 38 2.82 9.95 -5.26
C ASN A 38 3.78 8.79 -4.96
N LEU A 39 3.24 7.61 -4.68
CA LEU A 39 3.99 6.36 -4.65
C LEU A 39 3.49 5.47 -5.78
N ILE A 40 4.37 5.17 -6.73
CA ILE A 40 4.08 4.24 -7.82
C ILE A 40 4.32 2.82 -7.32
N ALA A 41 3.25 2.07 -7.09
CA ALA A 41 3.29 0.77 -6.43
C ALA A 41 3.65 -0.37 -7.41
N ASP A 42 4.67 -1.14 -7.05
CA ASP A 42 5.08 -2.36 -7.76
C ASP A 42 4.70 -3.65 -7.00
N ARG A 43 4.42 -3.56 -5.69
CA ARG A 43 4.00 -4.68 -4.85
C ARG A 43 3.07 -4.22 -3.74
N LEU A 44 2.04 -5.02 -3.50
CA LEU A 44 1.14 -4.90 -2.35
C LEU A 44 1.16 -6.22 -1.58
N ASP A 45 1.21 -6.12 -0.25
CA ASP A 45 1.10 -7.26 0.65
C ASP A 45 0.18 -6.93 1.82
N GLN A 46 -0.36 -7.95 2.48
CA GLN A 46 -1.14 -7.74 3.69
C GLN A 46 -0.20 -7.34 4.83
N LEU A 47 -0.50 -6.22 5.49
CA LEU A 47 0.18 -5.90 6.75
C LEU A 47 -0.52 -6.64 7.88
N THR A 48 0.17 -7.62 8.45
CA THR A 48 -0.27 -8.36 9.64
C THR A 48 0.24 -7.65 10.88
N PHE A 49 -0.67 -7.28 11.78
CA PHE A 49 -0.30 -6.76 13.08
C PHE A 49 -0.07 -7.94 14.05
N GLY A 50 0.93 -7.83 14.91
CA GLY A 50 0.98 -8.66 16.11
C GLY A 50 -0.21 -8.36 17.03
N PRO A 51 -0.45 -9.16 18.08
CA PRO A 51 -1.44 -8.80 19.09
C PRO A 51 -1.19 -7.36 19.53
N ALA A 52 -2.24 -6.52 19.46
CA ALA A 52 -2.17 -5.16 19.97
C ALA A 52 -1.59 -5.25 21.38
N GLY A 53 -0.44 -4.61 21.61
CA GLY A 53 0.15 -4.57 22.94
C GLY A 53 -0.88 -4.02 23.90
N SER A 54 -1.50 -4.90 24.69
CA SER A 54 -2.30 -4.53 25.83
C SER A 54 -1.34 -3.85 26.80
N THR A 55 -1.29 -2.52 26.76
CA THR A 55 -0.87 -1.75 27.93
C THR A 55 -1.95 -1.97 28.98
N ALA A 56 -1.73 -3.01 29.80
CA ALA A 56 -2.28 -3.10 31.13
C ALA A 56 -1.74 -1.95 32.00
#